data_AF-A0A378IJK4-F1
#
_entry.id   AF-A0A378IJK4-F1
#
_cell.length_a   1.000
_cell.length_b   1.000
_cell.length_c   1.000
_cell.angle_alpha   90.00
_cell.angle_beta   90.00
_cell.angle_gamma   90.00
#
_symmetry.space_group_name_H-M   'P 1'
#
loop_
_entity.id
_entity.type
_entity.pdbx_description
1 polymer ?
#
loop_
_entity_poly.entity_id
_entity_poly.type
_entity_poly.pdbx_seq_one_letter_code
_entity_poly.pdbx_strand_id
1 'polypeptide(L)'
;MKRKLEKSESSQIGIFKKKKVDPPPKESKVLILELYSHFEKEEKNSENYNHEITGNLDVGVPLRKRYQQNDHFIYSLDESMVIDIQESLHQRQASDVVHNLTKQNGLMHFKKLLENIETLIIVAQGNLDDDKIAGLEVDVFLELLKEDLELEDKNLPYLEVFACKMGQSDSFRIALKENLSGIASSFITYTTLLSANEQGRVFIIENEDDSVQIEGEDQRDRFIVVDKIEPKKHELNPS
;
A
#
# COMPACT_ATOMS: atom_id res chain seq x y z
N MET A 1 34.93 23.30 42.97
CA MET A 1 34.64 21.86 43.09
C MET A 1 33.62 21.47 42.03
N LYS A 2 34.05 20.69 41.02
CA LYS A 2 33.20 20.14 39.95
C LYS A 2 32.57 18.85 40.48
N ARG A 3 31.23 18.73 40.47
CA ARG A 3 30.56 17.42 40.57
C ARG A 3 30.10 17.02 39.18
N LYS A 4 30.82 16.05 38.61
CA LYS A 4 30.33 15.19 37.53
C LYS A 4 29.22 14.32 38.13
N LEU A 5 28.06 14.29 37.50
CA LEU A 5 27.08 13.24 37.71
C LEU A 5 27.11 12.35 36.46
N GLU A 6 27.30 11.07 36.77
CA GLU A 6 27.66 10.00 35.86
C GLU A 6 26.46 9.59 35.01
N LYS A 7 26.78 9.21 33.77
CA LYS A 7 25.88 8.54 32.84
C LYS A 7 25.41 7.22 33.47
N SER A 8 24.10 7.03 33.60
CA SER A 8 23.53 5.68 33.70
C SER A 8 23.23 5.18 32.29
N GLU A 9 24.16 4.40 31.75
CA GLU A 9 23.92 3.54 30.60
C GLU A 9 22.94 2.43 31.03
N SER A 10 21.65 2.58 30.72
CA SER A 10 20.74 1.44 30.65
C SER A 10 20.71 0.95 29.21
N SER A 11 21.67 0.08 28.92
CA SER A 11 21.71 -0.79 27.76
C SER A 11 20.42 -1.62 27.68
N GLN A 12 19.49 -1.26 26.79
CA GLN A 12 18.55 -2.21 26.22
C GLN A 12 18.97 -2.50 24.78
N ILE A 13 19.26 -3.78 24.60
CA ILE A 13 19.82 -4.42 23.42
C ILE A 13 18.69 -4.62 22.41
N GLY A 14 18.61 -3.76 21.39
CA GLY A 14 17.80 -4.00 20.20
C GLY A 14 18.61 -4.74 19.15
N ILE A 15 18.42 -6.06 19.03
CA ILE A 15 19.17 -6.99 18.14
C ILE A 15 18.77 -6.85 16.66
N PHE A 16 17.99 -5.84 16.27
CA PHE A 16 17.66 -5.61 14.86
C PHE A 16 18.48 -4.45 14.30
N LYS A 17 19.70 -4.74 13.85
CA LYS A 17 20.30 -3.94 12.77
C LYS A 17 19.42 -4.16 11.54
N LYS A 18 18.37 -3.34 11.36
CA LYS A 18 17.65 -3.25 10.08
C LYS A 18 18.73 -2.97 9.02
N LYS A 19 18.92 -3.90 8.09
CA LYS A 19 19.73 -3.67 6.89
C LYS A 19 19.17 -2.39 6.27
N LYS A 20 20.03 -1.42 5.93
CA LYS A 20 19.63 -0.33 5.04
C LYS A 20 19.12 -0.97 3.75
N VAL A 21 17.82 -0.90 3.53
CA VAL A 21 17.20 -1.28 2.27
C VAL A 21 17.16 -0.01 1.45
N ASP A 22 17.74 -0.05 0.25
CA ASP A 22 17.66 1.10 -0.63
C ASP A 22 16.18 1.38 -0.92
N PRO A 23 15.68 2.59 -0.64
CA PRO A 23 14.31 2.96 -0.98
C PRO A 23 14.15 2.94 -2.51
N PRO A 24 12.93 2.73 -3.02
CA PRO A 24 12.69 2.79 -4.46
C PRO A 24 13.14 4.15 -5.02
N PRO A 25 13.65 4.21 -6.27
CA PRO A 25 14.19 5.43 -6.86
C PRO A 25 13.17 6.58 -6.84
N LYS A 26 13.64 7.82 -6.61
CA LYS A 26 12.79 9.03 -6.59
C LYS A 26 12.10 9.34 -7.93
N GLU A 27 12.55 8.72 -9.03
CA GLU A 27 12.01 8.84 -10.40
C GLU A 27 11.49 7.50 -10.92
N SER A 28 10.96 6.65 -10.04
CA SER A 28 10.41 5.36 -10.45
C SER A 28 9.14 5.54 -11.29
N LYS A 29 8.97 4.66 -12.28
CA LYS A 29 7.71 4.53 -13.01
C LYS A 29 6.71 3.85 -12.10
N VAL A 30 5.85 4.64 -11.46
CA VAL A 30 4.87 4.20 -10.48
C VAL A 30 3.49 4.13 -11.12
N LEU A 31 2.74 3.09 -10.79
CA LEU A 31 1.30 3.01 -11.05
C LEU A 31 0.57 2.88 -9.73
N ILE A 32 -0.51 3.61 -9.57
CA ILE A 32 -1.36 3.62 -8.37
C ILE A 32 -2.70 3.00 -8.71
N LEU A 33 -3.11 2.05 -7.87
CA LEU A 33 -4.41 1.40 -7.86
C LEU A 33 -5.04 1.59 -6.48
N GLU A 34 -6.32 1.94 -6.43
CA GLU A 34 -7.10 1.93 -5.19
C GLU A 34 -8.03 0.72 -5.15
N LEU A 35 -8.04 -0.02 -4.04
CA LEU A 35 -8.99 -1.09 -3.79
C LEU A 35 -10.04 -0.62 -2.80
N TYR A 36 -11.27 -1.04 -3.05
CA TYR A 36 -12.42 -0.67 -2.25
C TYR A 36 -13.21 -1.90 -1.82
N SER A 37 -13.66 -1.90 -0.58
CA SER A 37 -14.49 -2.96 -0.02
C SER A 37 -15.84 -3.08 -0.74
N HIS A 38 -16.38 -4.30 -0.77
CA HIS A 38 -17.76 -4.53 -1.18
C HIS A 38 -18.68 -4.39 0.04
N PHE A 39 -19.61 -3.44 0.01
CA PHE A 39 -20.61 -3.26 1.05
C PHE A 39 -21.94 -3.84 0.59
N GLU A 40 -22.39 -4.92 1.24
CA GLU A 40 -23.74 -5.43 1.00
C GLU A 40 -24.78 -4.39 1.47
N LYS A 41 -25.94 -4.34 0.80
CA LYS A 41 -26.98 -3.33 1.08
C LYS A 41 -27.45 -3.32 2.53
N GLU A 42 -27.43 -4.46 3.19
CA GLU A 42 -27.87 -4.64 4.59
C GLU A 42 -26.78 -4.23 5.60
N GLU A 43 -25.52 -4.19 5.16
CA GLU A 43 -24.32 -3.90 5.96
C GLU A 43 -23.67 -2.56 5.62
N LYS A 44 -24.24 -1.80 4.67
CA LYS A 44 -23.78 -0.46 4.28
C LYS A 44 -23.97 0.52 5.43
N ASN A 45 -23.06 0.46 6.39
CA ASN A 45 -22.83 1.53 7.34
C ASN A 45 -22.29 2.72 6.55
N SER A 46 -23.10 3.76 6.40
CA SER A 46 -22.74 4.97 5.66
C SER A 46 -21.46 5.62 6.15
N GLU A 47 -21.13 5.46 7.43
CA GLU A 47 -19.90 6.00 8.01
C GLU A 47 -18.67 5.26 7.45
N ASN A 48 -18.63 3.93 7.53
CA ASN A 48 -17.51 3.14 7.01
C ASN A 48 -17.35 3.29 5.49
N TYR A 49 -18.48 3.31 4.77
CA TYR A 49 -18.49 3.50 3.32
C TYR A 49 -17.89 4.84 2.89
N ASN A 50 -18.35 5.95 3.50
CA ASN A 50 -17.86 7.29 3.18
C ASN A 50 -16.42 7.49 3.68
N HIS A 51 -16.08 6.87 4.81
CA HIS A 51 -14.73 6.92 5.36
C HIS A 51 -13.73 6.23 4.44
N GLU A 52 -14.08 5.10 3.83
CA GLU A 52 -13.21 4.41 2.88
C GLU A 52 -12.99 5.24 1.61
N ILE A 53 -14.05 5.81 1.03
CA ILE A 53 -13.93 6.74 -0.13
C ILE A 53 -13.01 7.91 0.22
N THR A 54 -13.27 8.57 1.35
CA THR A 54 -12.50 9.75 1.76
C THR A 54 -11.04 9.39 2.03
N GLY A 55 -10.81 8.32 2.81
CA GLY A 55 -9.48 7.88 3.21
C GLY A 55 -8.63 7.46 2.02
N ASN A 56 -9.18 6.69 1.08
CA ASN A 56 -8.46 6.31 -0.13
C ASN A 56 -8.18 7.52 -1.03
N LEU A 57 -9.14 8.44 -1.21
CA LEU A 57 -8.93 9.64 -2.04
C LEU A 57 -7.94 10.64 -1.42
N ASP A 58 -7.93 10.79 -0.09
CA ASP A 58 -6.99 11.65 0.63
C ASP A 58 -5.53 11.19 0.44
N VAL A 59 -5.33 9.89 0.20
CA VAL A 59 -4.03 9.32 -0.12
C VAL A 59 -3.78 9.32 -1.63
N GLY A 60 -4.72 8.79 -2.40
CA GLY A 60 -4.56 8.47 -3.80
C GLY A 60 -4.41 9.71 -4.68
N VAL A 61 -5.18 10.77 -4.42
CA VAL A 61 -5.10 12.02 -5.21
C VAL A 61 -3.71 12.66 -5.10
N PRO A 62 -3.14 12.88 -3.89
CA PRO A 62 -1.77 13.40 -3.78
C PRO A 62 -0.71 12.49 -4.41
N LEU A 63 -0.82 11.16 -4.25
CA LEU A 63 0.13 10.22 -4.85
C LEU A 63 0.07 10.27 -6.39
N ARG A 64 -1.14 10.25 -6.98
CA ARG A 64 -1.30 10.36 -8.44
C ARG A 64 -0.74 11.65 -8.98
N LYS A 65 -1.02 12.78 -8.32
CA LYS A 65 -0.45 14.09 -8.67
C LYS A 65 1.08 14.06 -8.63
N ARG A 66 1.67 13.47 -7.58
CA ARG A 66 3.13 13.35 -7.43
C ARG A 66 3.77 12.55 -8.57
N TYR A 67 3.16 11.44 -8.98
CA TYR A 67 3.69 10.59 -10.05
C TYR A 67 3.12 10.91 -11.43
N GLN A 68 2.42 12.05 -11.57
CA GLN A 68 1.85 12.54 -12.84
C GLN A 68 0.93 11.52 -13.52
N GLN A 69 0.21 10.72 -12.72
CA GLN A 69 -0.76 9.74 -13.20
C GLN A 69 -2.13 10.41 -13.32
N ASN A 70 -2.60 10.66 -14.54
CA ASN A 70 -3.93 11.26 -14.78
C ASN A 70 -5.08 10.23 -14.76
N ASP A 71 -4.75 8.94 -14.89
CA ASP A 71 -5.74 7.85 -14.83
C ASP A 71 -5.94 7.42 -13.36
N HIS A 72 -7.19 7.32 -12.91
CA HIS A 72 -7.52 6.80 -11.60
C HIS A 72 -8.03 5.37 -11.72
N PHE A 73 -7.13 4.40 -11.49
CA PHE A 73 -7.48 2.99 -11.46
C PHE A 73 -8.07 2.63 -10.11
N ILE A 74 -9.28 2.06 -10.14
CA ILE A 74 -9.96 1.54 -8.96
C ILE A 74 -10.39 0.11 -9.20
N TYR A 75 -10.44 -0.69 -8.14
CA TYR A 75 -11.18 -1.95 -8.14
C TYR A 75 -12.31 -1.82 -7.13
N SER A 76 -13.54 -1.84 -7.62
CA SER A 76 -14.75 -1.87 -6.78
C SER A 76 -15.84 -2.68 -7.45
N LEU A 77 -16.44 -3.61 -6.69
CA LEU A 77 -17.61 -4.38 -7.10
C LEU A 77 -18.92 -3.60 -6.92
N ASP A 78 -18.92 -2.50 -6.16
CA ASP A 78 -20.09 -1.66 -5.93
C ASP A 78 -20.15 -0.51 -6.94
N GLU A 79 -21.06 -0.60 -7.91
CA GLU A 79 -21.26 0.45 -8.93
C GLU A 79 -21.67 1.79 -8.33
N SER A 80 -22.36 1.80 -7.17
CA SER A 80 -22.71 3.06 -6.50
C SER A 80 -21.46 3.77 -5.96
N MET A 81 -20.46 3.02 -5.52
CA MET A 81 -19.20 3.58 -5.04
C MET A 81 -18.39 4.22 -6.16
N VAL A 82 -18.42 3.64 -7.36
CA VAL A 82 -17.76 4.23 -8.52
C VAL A 82 -18.33 5.62 -8.82
N ILE A 83 -19.65 5.78 -8.71
CA ILE A 83 -20.34 7.06 -8.91
C ILE A 83 -19.93 8.05 -7.80
N ASP A 84 -19.99 7.63 -6.53
CA ASP A 84 -19.66 8.48 -5.39
C ASP A 84 -18.18 8.91 -5.38
N ILE A 85 -17.27 8.07 -5.87
CA ILE A 85 -15.86 8.40 -6.11
C ILE A 85 -15.75 9.49 -7.19
N GLN A 86 -16.43 9.35 -8.33
CA GLN A 86 -16.42 10.35 -9.41
C GLN A 86 -16.94 11.70 -8.93
N GLU A 87 -18.04 11.71 -8.16
CA GLU A 87 -18.59 12.92 -7.57
C GLU A 87 -17.60 13.57 -6.59
N SER A 88 -16.97 12.76 -5.73
CA SER A 88 -15.96 13.22 -4.77
C SER A 88 -14.74 13.84 -5.45
N LEU A 89 -14.27 13.25 -6.55
CA LEU A 89 -13.18 13.82 -7.36
C LEU A 89 -13.57 15.15 -8.00
N HIS A 90 -14.80 15.25 -8.52
CA HIS A 90 -15.31 16.49 -9.08
C HIS A 90 -15.37 17.61 -8.04
N GLN A 91 -15.87 17.33 -6.84
CA GLN A 91 -15.88 18.27 -5.72
C GLN A 91 -14.48 18.74 -5.31
N ARG A 92 -13.49 17.84 -5.41
CA ARG A 92 -12.07 18.12 -5.17
C ARG A 92 -11.38 18.83 -6.33
N GLN A 93 -12.08 19.08 -7.45
CA GLN A 93 -11.52 19.63 -8.69
C GLN A 93 -10.36 18.78 -9.26
N ALA A 94 -10.36 17.48 -8.97
CA ALA A 94 -9.44 16.54 -9.58
C ALA A 94 -9.93 16.21 -11.00
N SER A 95 -9.03 16.23 -11.98
CA SER A 95 -9.33 15.96 -13.38
C SER A 95 -9.09 14.49 -13.78
N ASP A 96 -9.02 13.60 -12.80
CA ASP A 96 -8.67 12.20 -13.03
C ASP A 96 -9.77 11.46 -13.80
N VAL A 97 -9.37 10.60 -14.75
CA VAL A 97 -10.31 9.70 -15.43
C VAL A 97 -10.41 8.40 -14.66
N VAL A 98 -11.60 8.10 -14.11
CA VAL A 98 -11.82 6.89 -13.31
C VAL A 98 -12.00 5.67 -14.22
N HIS A 99 -11.17 4.65 -14.02
CA HIS A 99 -11.23 3.35 -14.69
C HIS A 99 -11.45 2.24 -13.65
N ASN A 100 -12.65 1.66 -13.62
CA ASN A 100 -12.93 0.50 -12.77
C ASN A 100 -12.39 -0.78 -13.43
N LEU A 101 -11.49 -1.47 -12.74
CA LEU A 101 -10.80 -2.66 -13.23
C LEU A 101 -11.70 -3.91 -13.30
N THR A 102 -12.89 -3.88 -12.67
CA THR A 102 -13.91 -4.92 -12.87
C THR A 102 -14.50 -4.89 -14.29
N LYS A 103 -14.27 -3.81 -15.05
CA LYS A 103 -14.70 -3.67 -16.44
C LYS A 103 -13.51 -3.92 -17.37
N GLN A 104 -13.74 -4.73 -18.42
CA GLN A 104 -12.70 -5.17 -19.35
C GLN A 104 -11.88 -4.01 -19.95
N ASN A 105 -12.51 -2.89 -20.31
CA ASN A 105 -11.82 -1.74 -20.87
C ASN A 105 -10.82 -1.11 -19.87
N GLY A 106 -11.21 -1.01 -18.59
CA GLY A 106 -10.34 -0.50 -17.53
C GLY A 106 -9.16 -1.44 -17.28
N LEU A 107 -9.43 -2.74 -17.19
CA LEU A 107 -8.41 -3.77 -17.01
C LEU A 107 -7.40 -3.79 -18.18
N MET A 108 -7.86 -3.73 -19.44
CA MET A 108 -6.96 -3.69 -20.59
C MET A 108 -6.07 -2.44 -20.60
N HIS A 109 -6.62 -1.27 -20.24
CA HIS A 109 -5.84 -0.02 -20.14
C HIS A 109 -4.79 -0.12 -19.04
N PHE A 110 -5.17 -0.60 -17.87
CA PHE A 110 -4.27 -0.85 -16.74
C PHE A 110 -3.12 -1.79 -17.11
N LYS A 111 -3.44 -2.94 -17.73
CA LYS A 111 -2.44 -3.93 -18.16
C LYS A 111 -1.42 -3.40 -19.14
N LYS A 112 -1.83 -2.49 -20.04
CA LYS A 112 -0.91 -1.83 -20.98
C LYS A 112 0.10 -0.94 -20.24
N LEU A 113 -0.33 -0.24 -19.20
CA LEU A 113 0.56 0.62 -18.41
C LEU A 113 1.51 -0.21 -17.53
N LEU A 114 1.06 -1.36 -17.03
CA LEU A 114 1.87 -2.28 -16.22
C LEU A 114 3.16 -2.77 -16.90
N GLU A 115 3.24 -2.80 -18.23
CA GLU A 115 4.41 -3.33 -18.95
C GLU A 115 5.71 -2.56 -18.68
N ASN A 116 5.61 -1.32 -18.22
CA ASN A 116 6.74 -0.41 -18.10
C ASN A 116 6.88 0.19 -16.71
N ILE A 117 6.37 -0.45 -15.65
CA ILE A 117 6.43 0.11 -14.30
C ILE A 117 7.46 -0.60 -13.43
N GLU A 118 8.00 0.13 -12.46
CA GLU A 118 8.90 -0.40 -11.43
C GLU A 118 8.17 -0.66 -10.13
N THR A 119 7.10 0.08 -9.86
CA THR A 119 6.35 -0.01 -8.61
C THR A 119 4.85 0.07 -8.88
N LEU A 120 4.12 -0.94 -8.42
CA LEU A 120 2.67 -0.86 -8.26
C LEU A 120 2.39 -0.48 -6.80
N ILE A 121 1.72 0.64 -6.57
CA ILE A 121 1.22 1.05 -5.26
C ILE A 121 -0.27 0.72 -5.19
N ILE A 122 -0.65 -0.09 -4.21
CA ILE A 122 -2.04 -0.41 -3.89
C ILE A 122 -2.43 0.40 -2.66
N VAL A 123 -3.36 1.33 -2.83
CA VAL A 123 -3.97 2.08 -1.74
C VAL A 123 -5.24 1.36 -1.32
N ALA A 124 -5.35 1.01 -0.04
CA ALA A 124 -6.48 0.29 0.51
C ALA A 124 -6.58 0.52 2.01
N GLN A 125 -7.77 0.38 2.58
CA GLN A 125 -7.95 0.33 4.02
C GLN A 125 -7.41 -0.99 4.57
N GLY A 126 -6.59 -0.91 5.61
CA GLY A 126 -6.09 -2.08 6.34
C GLY A 126 -6.82 -2.25 7.65
N ASN A 127 -7.15 -3.48 8.02
CA ASN A 127 -7.65 -3.83 9.33
C ASN A 127 -6.73 -4.91 9.91
N LEU A 128 -5.85 -4.49 10.82
CA LEU A 128 -4.85 -5.36 11.45
C LEU A 128 -5.48 -6.41 12.36
N ASP A 129 -6.58 -6.07 13.05
CA ASP A 129 -7.20 -6.97 14.01
C ASP A 129 -7.84 -8.19 13.31
N ASP A 130 -8.37 -7.97 12.11
CA ASP A 130 -8.99 -9.01 11.28
C ASP A 130 -8.08 -9.50 10.13
N ASP A 131 -6.85 -9.00 10.01
CA ASP A 131 -5.92 -9.30 8.90
C ASP A 131 -6.49 -9.01 7.49
N LYS A 132 -7.28 -7.94 7.34
CA LYS A 132 -7.98 -7.59 6.08
C LYS A 132 -7.38 -6.42 5.33
N ILE A 133 -7.50 -6.46 4.00
CA ILE A 133 -7.19 -5.35 3.07
C ILE A 133 -8.43 -5.06 2.22
N ALA A 134 -8.95 -3.83 2.25
CA ALA A 134 -10.19 -3.43 1.57
C ALA A 134 -11.35 -4.41 1.87
N GLY A 135 -11.48 -4.81 3.14
CA GLY A 135 -12.48 -5.77 3.60
C GLY A 135 -12.24 -7.22 3.17
N LEU A 136 -11.22 -7.50 2.37
CA LEU A 136 -10.88 -8.84 1.88
C LEU A 136 -9.96 -9.55 2.86
N GLU A 137 -10.27 -10.83 3.11
CA GLU A 137 -9.33 -11.78 3.71
C GLU A 137 -8.09 -11.91 2.82
N VAL A 138 -6.95 -12.24 3.44
CA VAL A 138 -5.65 -12.31 2.74
C VAL A 138 -5.71 -13.21 1.50
N ASP A 139 -6.30 -14.40 1.58
CA ASP A 139 -6.37 -15.33 0.45
C ASP A 139 -7.16 -14.75 -0.74
N VAL A 140 -8.26 -14.04 -0.46
CA VAL A 140 -9.10 -13.40 -1.48
C VAL A 140 -8.38 -12.20 -2.10
N PHE A 141 -7.64 -11.43 -1.29
CA PHE A 141 -6.80 -10.36 -1.80
C PHE A 141 -5.71 -10.90 -2.75
N LEU A 142 -5.09 -12.04 -2.42
CA LEU A 142 -4.09 -12.69 -3.27
C LEU A 142 -4.68 -13.18 -4.59
N GLU A 143 -5.88 -13.79 -4.54
CA GLU A 143 -6.63 -14.22 -5.74
C GLU A 143 -6.97 -13.03 -6.63
N LEU A 144 -7.48 -11.93 -6.06
CA LEU A 144 -7.73 -10.69 -6.79
C LEU A 144 -6.50 -10.20 -7.55
N LEU A 145 -5.32 -10.21 -6.91
CA LEU A 145 -4.10 -9.78 -7.58
C LEU A 145 -3.71 -10.72 -8.74
N LYS A 146 -3.83 -12.03 -8.54
CA LYS A 146 -3.41 -13.03 -9.52
C LYS A 146 -4.36 -13.10 -10.71
N GLU A 147 -5.63 -13.26 -10.41
CA GLU A 147 -6.67 -13.65 -11.36
C GLU A 147 -7.38 -12.43 -11.91
N ASP A 148 -7.98 -11.61 -11.04
CA ASP A 148 -8.79 -10.47 -11.49
C ASP A 148 -7.96 -9.35 -12.12
N LEU A 149 -6.80 -9.05 -11.53
CA LEU A 149 -5.85 -8.08 -12.07
C LEU A 149 -4.86 -8.69 -13.07
N GLU A 150 -4.92 -10.01 -13.26
CA GLU A 150 -4.07 -10.79 -14.17
C GLU A 150 -2.57 -10.49 -13.99
N LEU A 151 -2.10 -10.44 -12.74
CA LEU A 151 -0.70 -10.12 -12.42
C LEU A 151 0.22 -11.34 -12.35
N GLU A 152 -0.30 -12.57 -12.47
CA GLU A 152 0.47 -13.80 -12.23
C GLU A 152 1.79 -13.89 -13.03
N ASP A 153 1.78 -13.43 -14.29
CA ASP A 153 2.95 -13.44 -15.19
C ASP A 153 3.77 -12.15 -15.16
N LYS A 154 3.48 -11.21 -14.24
CA LYS A 154 4.22 -9.95 -14.14
C LYS A 154 5.47 -10.15 -13.29
N ASN A 155 6.51 -9.35 -13.55
CA ASN A 155 7.73 -9.36 -12.74
C ASN A 155 8.02 -7.93 -12.27
N LEU A 156 7.23 -7.48 -11.30
CA LEU A 156 7.34 -6.15 -10.71
C LEU A 156 8.56 -6.09 -9.78
N PRO A 157 9.45 -5.10 -9.90
CA PRO A 157 10.50 -4.90 -8.92
C PRO A 157 9.92 -4.66 -7.50
N TYR A 158 8.86 -3.85 -7.41
CA TYR A 158 8.22 -3.50 -6.15
C TYR A 158 6.69 -3.58 -6.24
N LEU A 159 6.08 -4.23 -5.25
CA LEU A 159 4.66 -4.12 -4.93
C LEU A 159 4.52 -3.46 -3.55
N GLU A 160 3.91 -2.29 -3.51
CA GLU A 160 3.75 -1.53 -2.27
C GLU A 160 2.27 -1.55 -1.87
N VAL A 161 1.98 -2.11 -0.69
CA VAL A 161 0.63 -2.11 -0.12
C VAL A 161 0.55 -0.96 0.88
N PHE A 162 -0.03 0.14 0.42
CA PHE A 162 -0.24 1.37 1.17
C PHE A 162 -1.49 1.25 2.05
N ALA A 163 -1.41 0.37 3.05
CA ALA A 163 -2.46 0.10 4.03
C ALA A 163 -1.93 0.30 5.46
N CYS A 164 -2.70 1.02 6.28
CA CYS A 164 -2.35 1.37 7.66
C CYS A 164 -2.03 0.13 8.51
N LYS A 165 -0.92 0.18 9.24
CA LYS A 165 -0.47 -0.81 10.24
C LYS A 165 -0.25 -2.26 9.76
N MET A 166 -0.59 -2.61 8.52
CA MET A 166 -0.51 -3.99 8.00
C MET A 166 0.91 -4.56 7.91
N GLY A 167 1.95 -3.71 7.98
CA GLY A 167 3.32 -4.15 8.15
C GLY A 167 3.61 -4.83 9.51
N GLN A 168 2.69 -4.72 10.47
CA GLN A 168 2.75 -5.41 11.76
C GLN A 168 2.22 -6.86 11.68
N SER A 169 1.44 -7.21 10.65
CA SER A 169 0.91 -8.57 10.48
C SER A 169 1.94 -9.49 9.84
N ASP A 170 2.47 -10.43 10.62
CA ASP A 170 3.44 -11.42 10.12
C ASP A 170 2.79 -12.42 9.17
N SER A 171 1.56 -12.87 9.46
CA SER A 171 0.73 -13.76 8.63
C SER A 171 0.54 -13.17 7.23
N PHE A 172 0.07 -11.93 7.16
CA PHE A 172 -0.12 -11.23 5.88
C PHE A 172 1.18 -11.14 5.08
N ARG A 173 2.29 -10.70 5.71
CA ARG A 173 3.58 -10.54 5.03
C ARG A 173 4.17 -11.87 4.54
N ILE A 174 3.99 -12.95 5.31
CA ILE A 174 4.39 -14.29 4.88
C ILE A 174 3.55 -14.72 3.67
N ALA A 175 2.23 -14.56 3.73
CA ALA A 175 1.33 -14.92 2.64
C ALA A 175 1.68 -14.19 1.33
N LEU A 176 1.98 -12.88 1.38
CA LEU A 176 2.45 -12.13 0.21
C LEU A 176 3.72 -12.75 -0.40
N LYS A 177 4.74 -13.03 0.42
CA LYS A 177 6.02 -13.60 -0.04
C LYS A 177 5.85 -14.97 -0.68
N GLU A 178 5.07 -15.84 -0.05
CA GLU A 178 4.92 -17.22 -0.50
C GLU A 178 4.09 -17.27 -1.79
N ASN A 179 3.02 -16.49 -1.86
CA ASN A 179 2.04 -16.61 -2.93
C ASN A 179 2.28 -15.68 -4.14
N LEU A 180 2.97 -14.56 -3.95
CA LEU A 180 3.20 -13.57 -5.01
C LEU A 180 4.66 -13.52 -5.46
N SER A 181 5.44 -14.56 -5.16
CA SER A 181 6.86 -14.62 -5.52
C SER A 181 7.16 -14.66 -7.02
N GLY A 182 6.20 -15.09 -7.82
CA GLY A 182 6.26 -14.96 -9.28
C GLY A 182 5.94 -13.56 -9.79
N ILE A 183 5.25 -12.73 -8.98
CA ILE A 183 4.65 -11.45 -9.40
C ILE A 183 5.54 -10.26 -9.10
N ALA A 184 6.15 -10.24 -7.92
CA ALA A 184 6.97 -9.13 -7.47
C ALA A 184 8.24 -9.58 -6.75
N SER A 185 9.34 -8.83 -6.88
CA SER A 185 10.62 -9.14 -6.22
C SER A 185 10.71 -8.61 -4.79
N SER A 186 9.92 -7.58 -4.45
CA SER A 186 9.93 -6.95 -3.13
C SER A 186 8.54 -6.42 -2.77
N PHE A 187 8.10 -6.70 -1.55
CA PHE A 187 6.88 -6.13 -0.98
C PHE A 187 7.22 -5.04 0.02
N ILE A 188 6.49 -3.93 -0.04
CA ILE A 188 6.61 -2.82 0.91
C ILE A 188 5.29 -2.66 1.65
N THR A 189 5.34 -2.76 2.97
CA THR A 189 4.19 -2.58 3.88
C THR A 189 4.55 -1.61 5.01
N TYR A 190 3.56 -1.12 5.75
CA TYR A 190 3.73 -0.02 6.72
C TYR A 190 3.27 -0.38 8.12
N THR A 191 4.05 -0.01 9.14
CA THR A 191 3.79 -0.36 10.55
C THR A 191 3.10 0.73 11.35
N THR A 192 2.54 1.74 10.70
CA THR A 192 2.00 2.95 11.35
C THR A 192 0.72 3.39 10.63
N LEU A 193 0.10 4.48 11.07
CA LEU A 193 -0.94 5.14 10.28
C LEU A 193 -0.28 5.98 9.17
N LEU A 194 -0.87 5.98 7.99
CA LEU A 194 -0.33 6.66 6.82
C LEU A 194 -1.37 7.55 6.15
N SER A 195 -0.88 8.66 5.62
CA SER A 195 -1.57 9.53 4.68
C SER A 195 -0.60 9.94 3.57
N ALA A 196 -1.04 10.75 2.62
CA ALA A 196 -0.16 11.34 1.60
C ALA A 196 -0.53 12.80 1.35
N ASN A 197 0.46 13.57 0.90
CA ASN A 197 0.28 14.94 0.45
C ASN A 197 1.19 15.21 -0.77
N GLU A 198 1.23 16.46 -1.24
CA GLU A 198 2.02 16.83 -2.42
C GLU A 198 3.53 16.55 -2.27
N GLN A 199 4.02 16.50 -1.02
CA GLN A 199 5.42 16.24 -0.70
C GLN A 199 5.75 14.75 -0.65
N GLY A 200 4.74 13.87 -0.58
CA GLY A 200 4.88 12.43 -0.54
C GLY A 200 4.04 11.80 0.57
N ARG A 201 4.55 10.72 1.14
CA ARG A 201 3.94 9.98 2.24
C ARG A 201 4.07 10.74 3.54
N VAL A 202 3.05 10.60 4.36
CA VAL A 202 2.96 11.18 5.69
C VAL A 202 2.71 10.04 6.68
N PHE A 203 3.50 9.99 7.75
CA PHE A 203 3.45 8.94 8.76
C PHE A 203 2.93 9.52 10.07
N ILE A 204 1.91 8.89 10.65
CA ILE A 204 1.21 9.38 11.82
C ILE A 204 1.47 8.41 12.97
N ILE A 205 2.19 8.89 13.99
CA ILE A 205 2.51 8.15 15.21
C ILE A 205 1.49 8.55 16.27
N GLU A 206 0.76 7.57 16.78
CA GLU A 206 -0.13 7.72 17.93
C GLU A 206 0.69 7.54 19.21
N ASN A 207 0.64 8.53 20.11
CA ASN A 207 1.29 8.49 21.41
C ASN A 207 0.34 7.98 22.50
N GLU A 208 0.89 7.56 23.65
CA GLU A 208 0.10 7.06 24.79
C GLU A 208 -0.83 8.13 25.42
N ASP A 209 -0.56 9.42 25.16
CA ASP A 209 -1.33 10.55 25.67
C ASP A 209 -2.37 11.09 24.68
N ASP A 210 -2.78 10.26 23.71
CA ASP A 210 -3.69 10.57 22.60
C ASP A 210 -3.19 11.69 21.66
N SER A 211 -1.95 12.17 21.83
CA SER A 211 -1.34 13.10 20.88
C SER A 211 -0.84 12.37 19.63
N VAL A 212 -0.80 13.08 18.50
CA VAL A 212 -0.27 12.55 17.24
C VAL A 212 1.00 13.29 16.83
N GLN A 213 2.02 12.55 16.44
CA GLN A 213 3.21 13.08 15.79
C GLN A 213 3.17 12.74 14.30
N ILE A 214 3.42 13.75 13.46
CA ILE A 214 3.40 13.60 12.00
C ILE A 214 4.83 13.72 11.46
N GLU A 215 5.27 12.72 10.71
CA GLU A 215 6.59 12.63 10.10
C GLU A 215 6.48 12.57 8.58
N GLY A 216 7.46 13.15 7.87
CA GLY A 216 7.48 13.20 6.41
C GLY A 216 8.11 11.99 5.73
N GLU A 217 8.08 11.98 4.40
CA GLU A 217 8.70 10.97 3.52
C GLU A 217 10.18 10.70 3.85
N ASP A 218 10.92 11.68 4.36
CA ASP A 218 12.32 11.54 4.76
C ASP A 218 12.54 10.54 5.91
N GLN A 219 11.50 10.27 6.69
CA GLN A 219 11.49 9.32 7.80
C GLN A 219 10.97 7.92 7.40
N ARG A 220 10.64 7.69 6.12
CA ARG A 220 9.99 6.46 5.62
C ARG A 220 10.62 5.17 6.11
N ASP A 221 11.96 5.08 6.13
CA ASP A 221 12.70 3.87 6.53
C ASP A 221 12.39 3.39 7.97
N ARG A 222 11.87 4.29 8.82
CA ARG A 222 11.44 3.94 10.19
C ARG A 222 10.16 3.12 10.19
N PHE A 223 9.28 3.35 9.22
CA PHE A 223 7.89 2.88 9.21
C PHE A 223 7.61 1.79 8.18
N ILE A 224 8.52 1.54 7.25
CA ILE A 224 8.38 0.46 6.27
C ILE A 224 8.94 -0.86 6.78
N VAL A 225 8.34 -1.93 6.26
CA VAL A 225 8.92 -3.26 6.21
C VAL A 225 9.05 -3.66 4.76
N VAL A 226 10.25 -4.09 4.36
CA VAL A 226 10.53 -4.55 3.00
C VAL A 226 10.85 -6.03 3.03
N ASP A 227 9.92 -6.82 2.51
CA ASP A 227 10.02 -8.25 2.37
C ASP A 227 10.52 -8.59 0.96
N LYS A 228 11.78 -9.02 0.86
CA LYS A 228 12.41 -9.37 -0.42
C LYS A 228 12.27 -10.85 -0.69
N ILE A 229 11.98 -11.20 -1.93
CA ILE A 229 12.04 -12.59 -2.40
C ILE A 229 13.44 -12.85 -2.92
N GLU A 230 14.10 -13.85 -2.34
CA GLU A 230 15.35 -14.32 -2.90
C GLU A 230 15.05 -15.11 -4.18
N PRO A 231 15.76 -14.85 -5.28
CA PRO A 231 15.63 -15.69 -6.47
C PRO A 231 15.98 -17.12 -6.05
N LYS A 232 15.06 -18.06 -6.27
CA LYS A 232 15.35 -19.49 -6.06
C LYS A 232 16.60 -19.79 -6.88
N LYS A 233 17.69 -20.14 -6.19
CA LYS A 233 18.87 -20.67 -6.88
C LYS A 233 18.37 -21.88 -7.65
N HIS A 234 18.41 -21.81 -8.98
CA HIS A 234 18.30 -23.01 -9.78
C HIS A 234 19.45 -23.92 -9.31
N GLU A 235 19.13 -24.96 -8.56
CA GLU A 235 20.01 -26.10 -8.41
C GLU A 235 20.16 -26.64 -9.83
N LEU A 236 21.30 -26.30 -10.45
CA LEU A 236 21.76 -26.97 -11.65
C LEU A 236 21.88 -28.43 -11.27
N ASN A 237 20.91 -29.24 -11.69
CA ASN A 237 21.03 -30.69 -11.60
C ASN A 237 22.38 -31.06 -12.24
N PRO A 238 23.32 -31.64 -11.48
CA PRO A 238 24.51 -32.20 -12.10
C PRO A 238 24.04 -33.31 -13.03
N SER A 239 24.48 -33.17 -14.28
CA SER A 239 24.18 -34.05 -15.41
C SER A 239 24.58 -35.50 -15.16
#